data_AF-A0A9E5Z1U1-F1
#
_entry.id   AF-A0A9E5Z1U1-F1
#
_cell.length_a   1.000
_cell.length_b   1.000
_cell.length_c   1.000
_cell.angle_alpha   90.00
_cell.angle_beta   90.00
_cell.angle_gamma   90.00
#
_symmetry.space_group_name_H-M   'P 1'
#
loop_
_entity.id
_entity.type
_entity.pdbx_description
1 polymer ?
#
loop_
_entity_poly.entity_id
_entity_poly.type
_entity_poly.pdbx_seq_one_letter_code
_entity_poly.pdbx_strand_id
1 'polypeptide(L)'
;MGLDMGQTVLQLDQFTQSVRGDSDAREQRLTALLNSAAGIDPDTAASKTSDTKERPYLAAEVEEGLLGAYPPPGPLTDWVVAGVDGSHIDVDRHLPVACYLLNFGGCVLTYGSRPDATLFSHPHLATTPEELYISDPKSSTGEEMISGALLGLVRTVKELETLANTVEQCPPDLPVLGLVDGSLVLWGLSGQAFRPYVSDAIIRDGLLPAMKRLEKLSETRPVALAAYVSYPRSTEALNAVRCSLCPHDLSVCSQSCNNRRSTQQPCSGANDFLDRDIFHRLLEPGWRSPVYKTNSSVSRESYDEENKVYFFYVNAGQEIGRVEVPKWVAKNESLLSLAHGLVWDQCQRGQGYPVVISESHEQAVINAGDRRVFRRMLTDSLERQGLSAATSEKDRSKRSPWV
;
A
#
# COMPACT_ATOMS: atom_id res chain seq x y z
N MET A 1 27.02 10.02 24.02
CA MET A 1 26.21 9.44 25.11
C MET A 1 25.43 8.27 24.52
N GLY A 2 25.54 7.08 25.12
CA GLY A 2 24.75 5.92 24.73
C GLY A 2 23.37 5.94 25.39
N LEU A 3 22.42 5.20 24.82
CA LEU A 3 21.09 4.96 25.40
C LEU A 3 21.23 4.18 26.71
N ASP A 4 20.56 4.62 27.78
CA ASP A 4 20.51 3.89 29.05
C ASP A 4 19.40 2.83 29.03
N MET A 5 19.81 1.58 28.75
CA MET A 5 18.89 0.45 28.70
C MET A 5 18.33 0.08 30.08
N GLY A 6 19.03 0.40 31.19
CA GLY A 6 18.56 0.08 32.54
C GLY A 6 17.33 0.90 32.93
N GLN A 7 17.35 2.20 32.67
CA GLN A 7 16.17 3.05 32.86
C GLN A 7 15.02 2.67 31.91
N THR A 8 15.35 2.27 30.68
CA THR A 8 14.35 1.88 29.67
C THR A 8 13.61 0.61 30.10
N VAL A 9 14.29 -0.39 30.66
CA VAL A 9 13.67 -1.64 31.13
C VAL A 9 12.64 -1.37 32.24
N LEU A 10 12.97 -0.51 33.21
CA LEU A 10 12.04 -0.17 34.30
C LEU A 10 10.76 0.51 33.78
N GLN A 11 10.88 1.36 32.76
CA GLN A 11 9.72 2.00 32.12
C GLN A 11 8.88 0.98 31.33
N LEU A 12 9.51 -0.01 30.69
CA LEU A 12 8.82 -1.10 30.00
C LEU A 12 8.05 -2.01 30.97
N ASP A 13 8.61 -2.34 32.13
CA ASP A 13 7.94 -3.15 33.15
C ASP A 13 6.71 -2.44 33.71
N GLN A 14 6.80 -1.14 33.98
CA GLN A 14 5.65 -0.33 34.42
C GLN A 14 4.56 -0.27 33.33
N PHE A 15 4.96 -0.11 32.06
CA PHE A 15 4.03 -0.08 30.94
C PHE A 15 3.33 -1.45 30.72
N THR A 16 4.06 -2.55 30.79
CA THR A 16 3.45 -3.89 30.57
C THR A 16 2.45 -4.28 31.65
N GLN A 17 2.65 -3.83 32.89
CA GLN A 17 1.71 -4.05 33.99
C GLN A 17 0.39 -3.30 33.81
N SER A 18 0.41 -2.05 33.33
CA SER A 18 -0.82 -1.30 33.06
C SER A 18 -1.62 -1.88 31.90
N VAL A 19 -0.95 -2.40 30.88
CA VAL A 19 -1.58 -3.01 29.69
C VAL A 19 -2.43 -4.25 30.02
N ARG A 20 -2.05 -5.06 31.03
CA ARG A 20 -2.78 -6.30 31.35
C ARG A 20 -4.20 -6.07 31.88
N GLY A 21 -4.40 -5.08 32.77
CA GLY A 21 -5.73 -4.78 33.33
C GLY A 21 -6.69 -4.18 32.31
N ASP A 22 -6.16 -3.38 31.37
CA ASP A 22 -6.93 -2.76 30.30
C ASP A 22 -7.38 -3.76 29.22
N SER A 23 -6.75 -4.95 29.15
CA SER A 23 -7.01 -5.96 28.14
C SER A 23 -8.41 -6.57 28.21
N ASP A 24 -8.89 -6.94 29.40
CA ASP A 24 -10.21 -7.59 29.56
C ASP A 24 -11.36 -6.61 29.27
N ALA A 25 -11.24 -5.38 29.76
CA ALA A 25 -12.22 -4.32 29.47
C ALA A 25 -12.24 -3.97 27.97
N ARG A 26 -11.08 -3.96 27.33
CA ARG A 26 -10.95 -3.77 25.87
C ARG A 26 -11.65 -4.88 25.11
N GLU A 27 -11.46 -6.15 25.49
CA GLU A 27 -12.09 -7.30 24.81
C GLU A 27 -13.62 -7.30 24.95
N GLN A 28 -14.14 -6.99 26.14
CA GLN A 28 -15.58 -6.84 26.36
C GLN A 28 -16.18 -5.72 25.50
N ARG A 29 -15.47 -4.58 25.38
CA ARG A 29 -15.91 -3.46 24.54
C ARG A 29 -15.91 -3.84 23.06
N LEU A 30 -14.89 -4.55 22.59
CA LEU A 30 -14.85 -5.04 21.20
C LEU A 30 -16.01 -5.99 20.94
N THR A 31 -16.25 -6.95 21.83
CA THR A 31 -17.36 -7.90 21.72
C THR A 31 -18.72 -7.19 21.66
N ALA A 32 -18.95 -6.18 22.52
CA ALA A 32 -20.18 -5.39 22.50
C ALA A 32 -20.36 -4.60 21.20
N LEU A 33 -19.27 -4.04 20.65
CA LEU A 33 -19.28 -3.34 19.37
C LEU A 33 -19.66 -4.29 18.22
N LEU A 34 -19.04 -5.46 18.16
CA LEU A 34 -19.31 -6.47 17.13
C LEU A 34 -20.74 -7.01 17.20
N ASN A 35 -21.25 -7.27 18.41
CA ASN A 35 -22.64 -7.71 18.60
C ASN A 35 -23.64 -6.65 18.14
N SER A 36 -23.35 -5.37 18.40
CA SER A 36 -24.20 -4.27 17.93
C SER A 36 -24.16 -4.16 16.40
N ALA A 37 -22.97 -4.32 15.81
CA ALA A 37 -22.77 -4.25 14.36
C ALA A 37 -23.38 -5.43 13.60
N ALA A 38 -23.42 -6.63 14.19
CA ALA A 38 -24.00 -7.82 13.58
C ALA A 38 -25.53 -7.71 13.33
N GLY A 39 -26.22 -6.82 14.04
CA GLY A 39 -27.64 -6.55 13.85
C GLY A 39 -27.96 -5.55 12.72
N ILE A 40 -26.96 -4.98 12.07
CA ILE A 40 -27.15 -4.01 10.98
C ILE A 40 -27.30 -4.74 9.65
N ASP A 41 -28.41 -4.52 8.96
CA ASP A 41 -28.65 -5.07 7.64
C ASP A 41 -27.79 -4.37 6.56
N PRO A 42 -27.51 -5.05 5.43
CA PRO A 42 -26.70 -4.49 4.34
C PRO A 42 -27.22 -3.17 3.76
N ASP A 43 -28.54 -2.98 3.66
CA ASP A 43 -29.12 -1.76 3.06
C ASP A 43 -28.90 -0.55 3.98
N THR A 44 -29.09 -0.74 5.29
CA THR A 44 -28.76 0.28 6.30
C THR A 44 -27.27 0.59 6.28
N ALA A 45 -26.41 -0.43 6.19
CA ALA A 45 -24.96 -0.24 6.12
C ALA A 45 -24.55 0.55 4.87
N ALA A 46 -25.06 0.18 3.69
CA ALA A 46 -24.80 0.88 2.43
C ALA A 46 -25.26 2.34 2.49
N SER A 47 -26.48 2.58 2.97
CA SER A 47 -27.02 3.93 3.13
C SER A 47 -26.15 4.79 4.07
N LYS A 48 -25.81 4.26 5.25
CA LYS A 48 -25.01 4.98 6.26
C LYS A 48 -23.55 5.18 5.84
N THR A 49 -22.99 4.30 5.03
CA THR A 49 -21.58 4.34 4.62
C THR A 49 -21.34 5.03 3.28
N SER A 50 -22.41 5.33 2.55
CA SER A 50 -22.38 6.12 1.33
C SER A 50 -21.52 7.37 1.45
N ASP A 51 -20.94 7.74 0.31
CA ASP A 51 -20.02 8.86 0.24
C ASP A 51 -20.70 10.19 0.62
N THR A 52 -20.04 10.96 1.48
CA THR A 52 -20.49 12.27 1.91
C THR A 52 -19.31 13.17 2.25
N LYS A 53 -19.40 14.45 1.84
CA LYS A 53 -18.41 15.48 2.17
C LYS A 53 -18.51 15.96 3.63
N GLU A 54 -19.58 15.64 4.34
CA GLU A 54 -19.82 16.12 5.70
C GLU A 54 -19.11 15.30 6.78
N ARG A 55 -18.61 14.11 6.44
CA ARG A 55 -17.97 13.20 7.39
C ARG A 55 -16.49 13.58 7.59
N PRO A 56 -16.03 13.86 8.82
CA PRO A 56 -14.65 14.30 9.09
C PRO A 56 -13.65 13.13 9.19
N TYR A 57 -14.07 11.94 8.77
CA TYR A 57 -13.29 10.71 8.85
C TYR A 57 -13.59 9.81 7.67
N LEU A 58 -12.62 8.97 7.34
CA LEU A 58 -12.73 8.00 6.27
C LEU A 58 -13.45 6.75 6.77
N ALA A 59 -14.58 6.42 6.15
CA ALA A 59 -15.32 5.19 6.39
C ALA A 59 -15.40 4.42 5.07
N ALA A 60 -15.22 3.10 5.12
CA ALA A 60 -15.39 2.25 3.95
C ALA A 60 -16.85 2.28 3.49
N GLU A 61 -17.10 2.31 2.19
CA GLU A 61 -18.44 2.10 1.62
C GLU A 61 -18.73 0.59 1.59
N VAL A 62 -19.88 0.22 2.16
CA VAL A 62 -20.32 -1.17 2.31
C VAL A 62 -21.36 -1.47 1.25
N GLU A 63 -21.17 -2.55 0.49
CA GLU A 63 -22.11 -2.96 -0.55
C GLU A 63 -22.68 -4.36 -0.31
N GLU A 64 -21.89 -5.29 0.23
CA GLU A 64 -22.33 -6.66 0.52
C GLU A 64 -22.81 -6.82 1.97
N GLY A 65 -21.91 -6.56 2.93
CA GLY A 65 -22.18 -6.75 4.34
C GLY A 65 -21.18 -5.99 5.19
N LEU A 66 -21.65 -5.49 6.33
CA LEU A 66 -20.81 -4.69 7.24
C LEU A 66 -19.71 -5.55 7.89
N LEU A 67 -20.10 -6.73 8.36
CA LEU A 67 -19.23 -7.77 8.92
C LEU A 67 -19.52 -9.10 8.23
N GLY A 68 -18.52 -9.97 8.16
CA GLY A 68 -18.66 -11.29 7.57
C GLY A 68 -17.33 -12.04 7.55
N ALA A 69 -17.41 -13.34 7.24
CA ALA A 69 -16.26 -14.21 7.10
C ALA A 69 -16.51 -15.16 5.93
N TYR A 70 -15.57 -15.19 4.97
CA TYR A 70 -15.65 -16.01 3.77
C TYR A 70 -14.43 -16.93 3.70
N PRO A 71 -14.60 -18.24 3.50
CA PRO A 71 -13.50 -19.19 3.47
C PRO A 71 -12.60 -18.98 2.24
N PRO A 72 -11.32 -19.37 2.31
CA PRO A 72 -10.46 -19.40 1.13
C PRO A 72 -11.04 -20.34 0.06
N PRO A 73 -10.83 -20.04 -1.23
CA PRO A 73 -11.26 -20.94 -2.29
C PRO A 73 -10.48 -22.27 -2.25
N GLY A 74 -10.98 -23.25 -3.01
CA GLY A 74 -10.27 -24.51 -3.21
C GLY A 74 -8.89 -24.32 -3.87
N PRO A 75 -7.97 -25.29 -3.69
CA PRO A 75 -6.63 -25.20 -4.24
C PRO A 75 -6.66 -25.15 -5.77
N LEU A 76 -5.83 -24.29 -6.34
CA LEU A 76 -5.54 -24.29 -7.78
C LEU A 76 -4.53 -25.39 -8.10
N THR A 77 -4.50 -25.84 -9.36
CA THR A 77 -3.52 -26.84 -9.85
C THR A 77 -2.25 -26.20 -10.37
N ASP A 78 -2.37 -25.20 -11.24
CA ASP A 78 -1.25 -24.49 -11.87
C ASP A 78 -1.56 -23.00 -11.89
N TRP A 79 -0.60 -22.18 -11.44
CA TRP A 79 -0.78 -20.73 -11.37
C TRP A 79 0.56 -20.00 -11.31
N VAL A 80 0.51 -18.68 -11.51
CA VAL A 80 1.66 -17.79 -11.42
C VAL A 80 1.38 -16.66 -10.44
N VAL A 81 2.39 -16.31 -9.65
CA VAL A 81 2.38 -15.07 -8.87
C VAL A 81 3.59 -14.23 -9.29
N ALA A 82 3.34 -12.97 -9.65
CA ALA A 82 4.37 -12.01 -10.01
C ALA A 82 4.34 -10.82 -9.04
N GLY A 83 5.52 -10.37 -8.63
CA GLY A 83 5.70 -9.21 -7.77
C GLY A 83 6.86 -8.36 -8.25
N VAL A 84 6.78 -7.06 -7.96
CA VAL A 84 7.84 -6.08 -8.21
C VAL A 84 7.91 -5.13 -7.02
N ASP A 85 9.12 -4.84 -6.57
CA ASP A 85 9.40 -3.80 -5.59
C ASP A 85 10.49 -2.86 -6.14
N GLY A 86 10.54 -1.65 -5.59
CA GLY A 86 11.46 -0.61 -6.02
C GLY A 86 12.22 0.02 -4.86
N SER A 87 13.48 0.32 -5.10
CA SER A 87 14.25 1.22 -4.23
C SER A 87 14.93 2.31 -5.04
N HIS A 88 15.41 3.36 -4.37
CA HIS A 88 15.98 4.50 -5.07
C HIS A 88 17.12 5.19 -4.32
N ILE A 89 17.95 5.88 -5.11
CA ILE A 89 18.87 6.92 -4.67
C ILE A 89 18.29 8.25 -5.15
N ASP A 90 17.93 9.10 -4.20
CA ASP A 90 17.34 10.41 -4.45
C ASP A 90 18.35 11.40 -5.04
N VAL A 91 17.84 12.51 -5.58
CA VAL A 91 18.65 13.61 -6.13
C VAL A 91 19.53 14.20 -5.04
N ASP A 92 20.84 14.10 -5.22
CA ASP A 92 21.82 14.62 -4.27
C ASP A 92 22.28 16.02 -4.69
N ARG A 93 21.93 17.02 -3.88
CA ARG A 93 22.31 18.44 -4.10
C ARG A 93 23.81 18.69 -3.97
N HIS A 94 24.58 17.72 -3.49
CA HIS A 94 26.04 17.81 -3.38
C HIS A 94 26.76 17.24 -4.60
N LEU A 95 26.03 16.67 -5.56
CA LEU A 95 26.58 16.24 -6.85
C LEU A 95 26.47 17.39 -7.87
N PRO A 96 27.43 17.50 -8.80
CA PRO A 96 27.43 18.56 -9.81
C PRO A 96 26.39 18.34 -10.92
N VAL A 97 25.80 17.14 -10.99
CA VAL A 97 24.75 16.77 -11.95
C VAL A 97 23.53 16.26 -11.20
N ALA A 98 22.35 16.74 -11.59
CA ALA A 98 21.10 16.22 -11.08
C ALA A 98 20.82 14.85 -11.73
N CYS A 99 20.68 13.83 -10.91
CA CYS A 99 20.23 12.50 -11.32
C CYS A 99 19.61 11.79 -10.12
N TYR A 100 18.72 10.84 -10.39
CA TYR A 100 18.28 9.85 -9.40
C TYR A 100 18.39 8.46 -10.01
N LEU A 101 18.56 7.45 -9.16
CA LEU A 101 18.61 6.05 -9.57
C LEU A 101 17.38 5.35 -9.01
N LEU A 102 16.62 4.66 -9.86
CA LEU A 102 15.63 3.68 -9.47
C LEU A 102 16.21 2.29 -9.68
N ASN A 103 15.92 1.35 -8.79
CA ASN A 103 16.21 -0.07 -8.99
C ASN A 103 14.94 -0.86 -8.75
N PHE A 104 14.54 -1.65 -9.75
CA PHE A 104 13.34 -2.49 -9.68
C PHE A 104 13.76 -3.95 -9.56
N GLY A 105 13.39 -4.56 -8.45
CA GLY A 105 13.53 -6.00 -8.23
C GLY A 105 12.20 -6.68 -8.48
N GLY A 106 12.21 -7.86 -9.11
CA GLY A 106 10.98 -8.59 -9.36
C GLY A 106 11.17 -10.10 -9.28
N CYS A 107 10.04 -10.75 -9.03
CA CYS A 107 9.94 -12.18 -8.81
C CYS A 107 8.71 -12.72 -9.53
N VAL A 108 8.89 -13.79 -10.31
CA VAL A 108 7.81 -14.57 -10.92
C VAL A 108 7.92 -16.00 -10.45
N LEU A 109 6.91 -16.48 -9.75
CA LEU A 109 6.83 -17.82 -9.18
C LEU A 109 5.72 -18.59 -9.89
N THR A 110 6.10 -19.65 -10.61
CA THR A 110 5.15 -20.59 -11.22
C THR A 110 5.01 -21.80 -10.29
N TYR A 111 3.77 -22.13 -9.98
CA TYR A 111 3.40 -23.25 -9.11
C TYR A 111 2.58 -24.28 -9.89
N GLY A 112 2.58 -25.52 -9.39
CA GLY A 112 1.81 -26.63 -9.93
C GLY A 112 2.70 -27.72 -10.53
N SER A 113 2.28 -28.24 -11.68
CA SER A 113 2.88 -29.36 -12.40
C SER A 113 4.28 -29.07 -12.95
N ARG A 114 4.57 -27.81 -13.29
CA ARG A 114 5.87 -27.35 -13.83
C ARG A 114 6.36 -26.14 -13.04
N PRO A 115 6.85 -26.35 -11.81
CA PRO A 115 7.28 -25.24 -10.96
C PRO A 115 8.51 -24.56 -11.54
N ASP A 116 8.56 -23.23 -11.47
CA ASP A 116 9.67 -22.41 -11.93
C ASP A 116 9.74 -21.09 -11.15
N ALA A 117 10.92 -20.49 -11.12
CA ALA A 117 11.14 -19.21 -10.46
C ALA A 117 12.08 -18.33 -11.29
N THR A 118 11.62 -17.13 -11.63
CA THR A 118 12.44 -16.11 -12.31
C THR A 118 12.58 -14.89 -11.39
N LEU A 119 13.82 -14.52 -11.09
CA LEU A 119 14.18 -13.34 -10.32
C LEU A 119 14.95 -12.36 -11.21
N PHE A 120 14.69 -11.07 -11.07
CA PHE A 120 15.41 -10.04 -11.82
C PHE A 120 15.62 -8.77 -11.00
N SER A 121 16.64 -8.01 -11.38
CA SER A 121 16.94 -6.68 -10.83
C SER A 121 17.38 -5.77 -11.98
N HIS A 122 16.71 -4.64 -12.15
CA HIS A 122 16.96 -3.70 -13.24
C HIS A 122 17.10 -2.25 -12.72
N PRO A 123 18.30 -1.65 -12.85
CA PRO A 123 18.51 -0.26 -12.51
C PRO A 123 18.15 0.67 -13.67
N HIS A 124 17.56 1.83 -13.34
CA HIS A 124 17.26 2.92 -14.26
C HIS A 124 17.82 4.24 -13.71
N LEU A 125 18.79 4.83 -14.41
CA LEU A 125 19.40 6.11 -14.06
C LEU A 125 18.72 7.25 -14.84
N ALA A 126 17.95 8.07 -14.14
CA ALA A 126 17.30 9.23 -14.73
C ALA A 126 18.27 10.40 -14.83
N THR A 127 18.45 10.93 -16.04
CA THR A 127 19.44 11.99 -16.32
C THR A 127 18.93 13.09 -17.23
N THR A 128 17.84 12.87 -17.97
CA THR A 128 17.31 13.88 -18.89
C THR A 128 16.32 14.82 -18.16
N PRO A 129 16.14 16.06 -18.62
CA PRO A 129 15.18 16.98 -18.02
C PRO A 129 13.76 16.40 -17.93
N GLU A 130 13.33 15.63 -18.93
CA GLU A 130 12.00 15.00 -18.98
C GLU A 130 11.81 13.91 -17.93
N GLU A 131 12.90 13.29 -17.45
CA GLU A 131 12.86 12.30 -16.38
C GLU A 131 13.07 12.92 -15.00
N LEU A 132 13.69 14.10 -14.92
CA LEU A 132 14.02 14.80 -13.68
C LEU A 132 12.93 15.77 -13.24
N TYR A 133 12.06 16.20 -14.16
CA TYR A 133 11.03 17.20 -13.90
C TYR A 133 9.69 16.75 -14.46
N ILE A 134 8.62 17.11 -13.73
CA ILE A 134 7.26 17.10 -14.27
C ILE A 134 6.94 18.53 -14.66
N SER A 135 6.71 18.77 -15.96
CA SER A 135 6.39 20.09 -16.49
C SER A 135 4.87 20.31 -16.57
N ASP A 136 4.44 21.54 -16.32
CA ASP A 136 3.04 21.96 -16.46
C ASP A 136 2.71 22.15 -17.95
N PRO A 137 1.77 21.36 -18.52
CA PRO A 137 1.41 21.50 -19.93
C PRO A 137 0.79 22.87 -20.27
N LYS A 138 0.35 23.65 -19.26
CA LYS A 138 -0.30 24.96 -19.44
C LYS A 138 0.65 26.13 -19.19
N SER A 139 1.86 25.89 -18.69
CA SER A 139 2.82 26.95 -18.35
C SER A 139 4.24 26.51 -18.65
N SER A 140 4.95 27.30 -19.47
CA SER A 140 6.36 27.04 -19.81
C SER A 140 7.34 27.27 -18.65
N THR A 141 6.87 27.76 -17.50
CA THR A 141 7.70 27.98 -16.30
C THR A 141 7.28 27.12 -15.12
N GLY A 142 6.20 26.34 -15.27
CA GLY A 142 5.74 25.43 -14.23
C GLY A 142 6.50 24.12 -14.33
N GLU A 143 7.45 23.87 -13.44
CA GLU A 143 8.14 22.59 -13.37
C GLU A 143 8.32 22.18 -11.90
N GLU A 144 8.18 20.90 -11.63
CA GLU A 144 8.43 20.31 -10.32
C GLU A 144 9.53 19.26 -10.45
N MET A 145 10.61 19.42 -9.67
CA MET A 145 11.71 18.47 -9.67
C MET A 145 11.31 17.18 -8.95
N ILE A 146 11.51 16.04 -9.61
CA ILE A 146 11.25 14.72 -9.06
C ILE A 146 12.31 14.43 -7.99
N SER A 147 11.93 14.60 -6.72
CA SER A 147 12.76 14.32 -5.54
C SER A 147 11.91 14.01 -4.31
N GLY A 148 12.51 13.39 -3.29
CA GLY A 148 11.85 13.11 -2.01
C GLY A 148 10.54 12.33 -2.18
N ALA A 149 9.44 12.89 -1.65
CA ALA A 149 8.13 12.26 -1.73
C ALA A 149 7.62 12.07 -3.17
N LEU A 150 7.94 12.99 -4.08
CA LEU A 150 7.54 12.87 -5.49
C LEU A 150 8.29 11.73 -6.19
N LEU A 151 9.58 11.57 -5.91
CA LEU A 151 10.36 10.43 -6.42
C LEU A 151 9.79 9.10 -5.91
N GLY A 152 9.33 9.05 -4.66
CA GLY A 152 8.62 7.89 -4.12
C GLY A 152 7.36 7.54 -4.91
N LEU A 153 6.57 8.53 -5.33
CA LEU A 153 5.38 8.33 -6.16
C LEU A 153 5.73 7.86 -7.58
N VAL A 154 6.73 8.49 -8.21
CA VAL A 154 7.23 8.08 -9.54
C VAL A 154 7.72 6.63 -9.49
N ARG A 155 8.43 6.26 -8.42
CA ARG A 155 8.87 4.88 -8.20
C ARG A 155 7.68 3.92 -8.13
N THR A 156 6.65 4.22 -7.34
CA THR A 156 5.45 3.36 -7.23
C THR A 156 4.72 3.19 -8.56
N VAL A 157 4.63 4.23 -9.39
CA VAL A 157 4.08 4.10 -10.74
C VAL A 157 4.92 3.15 -11.59
N LYS A 158 6.25 3.34 -11.59
CA LYS A 158 7.16 2.51 -12.38
C LYS A 158 7.28 1.07 -11.88
N GLU A 159 7.08 0.82 -10.58
CA GLU A 159 6.92 -0.52 -10.00
C GLU A 159 5.72 -1.22 -10.65
N LEU A 160 4.56 -0.56 -10.71
CA LEU A 160 3.35 -1.12 -11.33
C LEU A 160 3.48 -1.29 -12.85
N GLU A 161 4.13 -0.35 -13.55
CA GLU A 161 4.46 -0.49 -14.98
C GLU A 161 5.34 -1.72 -15.23
N THR A 162 6.34 -1.93 -14.38
CA THR A 162 7.24 -3.09 -14.46
C THR A 162 6.50 -4.39 -14.13
N LEU A 163 5.58 -4.37 -13.16
CA LEU A 163 4.72 -5.50 -12.86
C LEU A 163 3.82 -5.84 -14.06
N ALA A 164 3.21 -4.84 -14.71
CA ALA A 164 2.41 -5.05 -15.91
C ALA A 164 3.23 -5.70 -17.03
N ASN A 165 4.44 -5.20 -17.30
CA ASN A 165 5.37 -5.80 -18.28
C ASN A 165 5.70 -7.26 -17.93
N THR A 166 5.86 -7.55 -16.63
CA THR A 166 6.20 -8.90 -16.13
C THR A 166 5.03 -9.86 -16.29
N VAL A 167 3.82 -9.43 -15.94
CA VAL A 167 2.60 -10.23 -16.07
C VAL A 167 2.28 -10.53 -17.54
N GLU A 168 2.53 -9.59 -18.45
CA GLU A 168 2.38 -9.80 -19.90
C GLU A 168 3.28 -10.93 -20.45
N GLN A 169 4.44 -11.16 -19.83
CA GLN A 169 5.39 -12.20 -20.23
C GLN A 169 5.12 -13.56 -19.57
N CYS A 170 4.19 -13.62 -18.61
CA CYS A 170 3.82 -14.87 -17.95
C CYS A 170 3.07 -15.81 -18.93
N PRO A 171 3.15 -17.15 -18.73
CA PRO A 171 2.45 -18.12 -19.55
C PRO A 171 0.96 -17.77 -19.75
N PRO A 172 0.46 -17.69 -21.00
CA PRO A 172 -0.89 -17.18 -21.28
C PRO A 172 -2.00 -18.13 -20.85
N ASP A 173 -1.69 -19.42 -20.67
CA ASP A 173 -2.59 -20.50 -20.27
C ASP A 173 -2.77 -20.62 -18.74
N LEU A 174 -1.95 -19.92 -17.96
CA LEU A 174 -2.00 -19.99 -16.50
C LEU A 174 -2.70 -18.78 -15.89
N PRO A 175 -3.47 -18.97 -14.80
CA PRO A 175 -3.99 -17.86 -14.01
C PRO A 175 -2.84 -17.13 -13.31
N VAL A 176 -2.89 -15.80 -13.29
CA VAL A 176 -1.82 -14.95 -12.76
C VAL A 176 -2.34 -13.99 -11.70
N LEU A 177 -1.66 -13.93 -10.56
CA LEU A 177 -1.78 -12.83 -9.60
C LEU A 177 -0.58 -11.89 -9.75
N GLY A 178 -0.82 -10.64 -10.14
CA GLY A 178 0.13 -9.55 -9.96
C GLY A 178 -0.04 -8.94 -8.57
N LEU A 179 1.01 -8.95 -7.76
CA LEU A 179 0.96 -8.53 -6.37
C LEU A 179 1.92 -7.36 -6.11
N VAL A 180 1.37 -6.27 -5.55
CA VAL A 180 2.11 -5.06 -5.16
C VAL A 180 2.29 -5.04 -3.64
N ASP A 181 3.45 -4.59 -3.15
CA ASP A 181 3.64 -4.31 -1.72
C ASP A 181 3.07 -2.95 -1.33
N GLY A 182 2.22 -2.92 -0.31
CA GLY A 182 1.56 -1.70 0.14
C GLY A 182 0.19 -1.48 -0.50
N SER A 183 -0.08 -0.26 -0.97
CA SER A 183 -1.42 0.25 -1.22
C SER A 183 -1.58 0.66 -2.69
N LEU A 184 -2.71 0.30 -3.32
CA LEU A 184 -3.08 0.79 -4.64
C LEU A 184 -3.52 2.26 -4.58
N VAL A 185 -4.00 2.72 -3.41
CA VAL A 185 -4.29 4.15 -3.19
C VAL A 185 -2.98 4.92 -2.98
N LEU A 186 -2.70 5.89 -3.85
CA LEU A 186 -1.54 6.79 -3.74
C LEU A 186 -1.74 7.88 -2.67
N TRP A 187 -1.68 7.49 -1.39
CA TRP A 187 -1.90 8.39 -0.24
C TRP A 187 -1.02 9.64 -0.21
N GLY A 188 0.18 9.60 -0.82
CA GLY A 188 1.07 10.76 -0.93
C GLY A 188 0.48 11.94 -1.72
N LEU A 189 -0.56 11.69 -2.51
CA LEU A 189 -1.31 12.72 -3.25
C LEU A 189 -2.52 13.27 -2.48
N SER A 190 -2.82 12.72 -1.30
CA SER A 190 -3.92 13.23 -0.47
C SER A 190 -3.58 14.62 0.12
N GLY A 191 -4.61 15.44 0.36
CA GLY A 191 -4.46 16.71 1.08
C GLY A 191 -3.81 17.86 0.30
N GLN A 192 -3.83 17.83 -1.05
CA GLN A 192 -3.30 18.90 -1.92
C GLN A 192 -1.80 19.18 -1.74
N ALA A 193 -1.01 18.18 -1.36
CA ALA A 193 0.44 18.31 -1.19
C ALA A 193 1.18 18.71 -2.48
N PHE A 194 0.63 18.34 -3.64
CA PHE A 194 1.18 18.63 -4.95
C PHE A 194 0.22 19.47 -5.78
N ARG A 195 0.78 20.20 -6.75
CA ARG A 195 -0.02 20.94 -7.74
C ARG A 195 -0.85 19.97 -8.59
N PRO A 196 -2.03 20.39 -9.11
CA PRO A 196 -2.91 19.50 -9.88
C PRO A 196 -2.24 18.79 -11.05
N TYR A 197 -1.40 19.49 -11.83
CA TYR A 197 -0.72 18.89 -12.99
C TYR A 197 0.24 17.76 -12.61
N VAL A 198 0.85 17.81 -11.41
CA VAL A 198 1.71 16.73 -10.90
C VAL A 198 0.87 15.51 -10.56
N SER A 199 -0.28 15.72 -9.92
CA SER A 199 -1.20 14.62 -9.60
C SER A 199 -1.76 13.98 -10.87
N ASP A 200 -2.12 14.79 -11.87
CA ASP A 200 -2.57 14.31 -13.18
C ASP A 200 -1.46 13.50 -13.87
N ALA A 201 -0.22 13.98 -13.91
CA ALA A 201 0.90 13.24 -14.51
C ALA A 201 1.15 11.88 -13.84
N ILE A 202 1.15 11.84 -12.49
CA ILE A 202 1.37 10.59 -11.74
C ILE A 202 0.21 9.60 -11.94
N ILE A 203 -1.04 10.08 -11.89
CA ILE A 203 -2.22 9.21 -11.92
C ILE A 203 -2.64 8.88 -13.35
N ARG A 204 -2.94 9.90 -14.16
CA ARG A 204 -3.55 9.74 -15.49
C ARG A 204 -2.56 9.26 -16.53
N ASP A 205 -1.33 9.76 -16.48
CA ASP A 205 -0.31 9.43 -17.48
C ASP A 205 0.58 8.25 -17.04
N GLY A 206 0.58 7.90 -15.76
CA GLY A 206 1.38 6.82 -15.17
C GLY A 206 0.55 5.64 -14.65
N LEU A 207 -0.05 5.80 -13.47
CA LEU A 207 -0.71 4.71 -12.74
C LEU A 207 -1.84 4.03 -13.53
N LEU A 208 -2.81 4.81 -14.02
CA LEU A 208 -4.00 4.28 -14.68
C LEU A 208 -3.68 3.52 -15.97
N PRO A 209 -2.76 3.97 -16.84
CA PRO A 209 -2.30 3.17 -17.99
C PRO A 209 -1.78 1.78 -17.60
N ALA A 210 -0.98 1.66 -16.54
CA ALA A 210 -0.47 0.38 -16.08
C ALA A 210 -1.60 -0.54 -15.56
N MET A 211 -2.55 0.00 -14.79
CA MET A 211 -3.72 -0.76 -14.32
C MET A 211 -4.61 -1.23 -15.48
N LYS A 212 -4.85 -0.36 -16.48
CA LYS A 212 -5.65 -0.69 -17.68
C LYS A 212 -5.05 -1.79 -18.54
N ARG A 213 -3.72 -1.89 -18.60
CA ARG A 213 -3.06 -3.00 -19.29
C ARG A 213 -3.39 -4.33 -18.61
N LEU A 214 -3.33 -4.38 -17.29
CA LEU A 214 -3.69 -5.57 -16.50
C LEU A 214 -5.18 -5.90 -16.59
N GLU A 215 -6.05 -4.89 -16.53
CA GLU A 215 -7.48 -5.02 -16.76
C GLU A 215 -7.76 -5.67 -18.13
N LYS A 216 -7.16 -5.14 -19.20
CA LYS A 216 -7.34 -5.68 -20.56
C LYS A 216 -6.84 -7.11 -20.70
N LEU A 217 -5.76 -7.49 -20.01
CA LEU A 217 -5.32 -8.89 -20.00
C LEU A 217 -6.36 -9.79 -19.34
N SER A 218 -7.00 -9.32 -18.26
CA SER A 218 -8.01 -10.06 -17.51
C SER A 218 -9.26 -10.42 -18.34
N GLU A 219 -9.53 -9.66 -19.41
CA GLU A 219 -10.64 -9.93 -20.35
C GLU A 219 -10.41 -11.21 -21.17
N THR A 220 -9.14 -11.61 -21.36
CA THR A 220 -8.77 -12.73 -22.24
C THR A 220 -8.25 -13.96 -21.50
N ARG A 221 -7.81 -13.79 -20.25
CA ARG A 221 -7.33 -14.87 -19.38
C ARG A 221 -7.39 -14.45 -17.90
N PRO A 222 -7.34 -15.39 -16.93
CA PRO A 222 -7.48 -15.04 -15.52
C PRO A 222 -6.24 -14.29 -14.99
N VAL A 223 -6.31 -12.96 -14.96
CA VAL A 223 -5.27 -12.10 -14.38
C VAL A 223 -5.92 -11.24 -13.32
N ALA A 224 -5.43 -11.30 -12.08
CA ALA A 224 -5.86 -10.43 -11.00
C ALA A 224 -4.72 -9.51 -10.58
N LEU A 225 -5.03 -8.23 -10.35
CA LEU A 225 -4.14 -7.29 -9.67
C LEU A 225 -4.58 -7.18 -8.21
N ALA A 226 -3.63 -7.30 -7.29
CA ALA A 226 -3.85 -6.99 -5.89
C ALA A 226 -2.65 -6.24 -5.30
N ALA A 227 -2.87 -5.51 -4.21
CA ALA A 227 -1.82 -5.04 -3.32
C ALA A 227 -2.03 -5.60 -1.92
N TYR A 228 -0.93 -5.86 -1.21
CA TYR A 228 -0.95 -6.39 0.14
C TYR A 228 -0.37 -5.38 1.13
N VAL A 229 -1.17 -4.97 2.11
CA VAL A 229 -0.74 -4.15 3.24
C VAL A 229 -0.63 -5.03 4.47
N SER A 230 0.61 -5.27 4.90
CA SER A 230 0.93 -5.98 6.15
C SER A 230 0.55 -5.14 7.38
N TYR A 231 0.09 -5.82 8.42
CA TYR A 231 -0.26 -5.26 9.72
C TYR A 231 -0.97 -3.88 9.69
N PRO A 232 -2.09 -3.74 8.94
CA PRO A 232 -2.68 -2.46 8.60
C PRO A 232 -3.14 -1.71 9.86
N ARG A 233 -2.99 -0.38 9.81
CA ARG A 233 -3.36 0.55 10.89
C ARG A 233 -4.58 1.43 10.52
N SER A 234 -5.35 1.00 9.54
CA SER A 234 -6.55 1.69 9.08
C SER A 234 -7.72 1.51 10.05
N THR A 235 -8.70 2.39 9.91
CA THR A 235 -9.97 2.38 10.64
C THR A 235 -11.15 2.51 9.69
N GLU A 236 -11.00 2.19 8.40
CA GLU A 236 -12.06 2.42 7.40
C GLU A 236 -13.28 1.53 7.66
N ALA A 237 -13.08 0.24 7.91
CA ALA A 237 -14.17 -0.69 8.20
C ALA A 237 -14.74 -0.45 9.61
N LEU A 238 -13.89 -0.14 10.59
CA LEU A 238 -14.31 0.28 11.92
C LEU A 238 -15.16 1.56 11.88
N ASN A 239 -14.78 2.52 11.03
CA ASN A 239 -15.53 3.76 10.84
C ASN A 239 -16.84 3.52 10.09
N ALA A 240 -16.90 2.51 9.21
CA ALA A 240 -18.14 2.03 8.61
C ALA A 240 -19.08 1.48 9.70
N VAL A 241 -18.58 0.61 10.59
CA VAL A 241 -19.34 0.12 11.75
C VAL A 241 -19.83 1.28 12.61
N ARG A 242 -18.94 2.23 12.89
CA ARG A 242 -19.24 3.40 13.72
C ARG A 242 -20.35 4.27 13.12
N CYS A 243 -20.31 4.58 11.82
CA CYS A 243 -21.34 5.41 11.20
C CYS A 243 -22.67 4.66 11.04
N SER A 244 -22.64 3.35 10.82
CA SER A 244 -23.84 2.51 10.77
C SER A 244 -24.58 2.44 12.11
N LEU A 245 -23.84 2.45 13.23
CA LEU A 245 -24.42 2.48 14.58
C LEU A 245 -24.81 3.88 15.05
N CYS A 246 -24.39 4.94 14.36
CA CYS A 246 -24.58 6.32 14.80
C CYS A 246 -26.04 6.78 14.60
N PRO A 247 -26.76 7.16 15.69
CA PRO A 247 -28.10 7.70 15.59
C PRO A 247 -28.10 9.20 15.28
N HIS A 248 -26.95 9.87 15.38
CA HIS A 248 -26.82 11.31 15.23
C HIS A 248 -26.70 11.72 13.76
N ASP A 249 -27.17 12.94 13.45
CA ASP A 249 -26.97 13.58 12.15
C ASP A 249 -25.47 13.82 11.85
N LEU A 250 -25.13 13.85 10.55
CA LEU A 250 -23.75 14.05 10.09
C LEU A 250 -23.16 15.39 10.55
N SER A 251 -23.99 16.42 10.74
CA SER A 251 -23.57 17.73 11.25
C SER A 251 -22.86 17.64 12.61
N VAL A 252 -23.29 16.70 13.47
CA VAL A 252 -22.69 16.46 14.79
C VAL A 252 -21.31 15.80 14.68
N CYS A 253 -21.08 15.00 13.64
CA CYS A 253 -19.84 14.26 13.45
C CYS A 253 -18.63 15.20 13.37
N SER A 254 -18.76 16.34 12.66
CA SER A 254 -17.70 17.34 12.48
C SER A 254 -17.10 17.86 13.79
N GLN A 255 -17.89 17.89 14.86
CA GLN A 255 -17.49 18.41 16.18
C GLN A 255 -17.03 17.32 17.14
N SER A 256 -17.48 16.08 16.92
CA SER A 256 -17.40 15.00 17.92
C SER A 256 -16.62 13.78 17.46
N CYS A 257 -16.22 13.70 16.19
CA CYS A 257 -15.62 12.51 15.59
C CYS A 257 -14.39 12.87 14.75
N ASN A 258 -13.40 11.99 14.74
CA ASN A 258 -12.28 11.97 13.80
C ASN A 258 -11.96 10.52 13.40
N ASN A 259 -10.92 10.33 12.57
CA ASN A 259 -10.52 9.02 12.06
C ASN A 259 -10.29 7.94 13.13
N ARG A 260 -9.93 8.32 14.36
CA ARG A 260 -9.55 7.38 15.42
C ARG A 260 -10.49 7.38 16.62
N ARG A 261 -11.18 8.49 16.88
CA ARG A 261 -11.94 8.67 18.12
C ARG A 261 -13.23 9.43 17.92
N SER A 262 -14.17 9.16 18.82
CA SER A 262 -15.37 9.96 19.04
C SER A 262 -15.57 10.22 20.53
N THR A 263 -16.18 11.35 20.87
CA THR A 263 -16.61 11.69 22.24
C THR A 263 -18.07 11.33 22.50
N GLN A 264 -18.83 10.91 21.49
CA GLN A 264 -20.26 10.62 21.58
C GLN A 264 -20.53 9.13 21.65
N GLN A 265 -21.58 8.72 22.37
CA GLN A 265 -22.10 7.35 22.31
C GLN A 265 -23.09 7.21 21.15
N PRO A 266 -23.15 6.05 20.45
CA PRO A 266 -22.35 4.84 20.66
C PRO A 266 -20.97 4.88 19.98
N CYS A 267 -20.65 5.94 19.23
CA CYS A 267 -19.46 6.04 18.39
C CYS A 267 -18.12 5.87 19.13
N SER A 268 -18.05 6.31 20.39
CA SER A 268 -16.88 6.20 21.26
C SER A 268 -16.57 4.75 21.67
N GLY A 269 -17.53 3.83 21.51
CA GLY A 269 -17.29 2.38 21.67
C GLY A 269 -16.25 1.83 20.69
N ALA A 270 -16.06 2.49 19.54
CA ALA A 270 -15.04 2.16 18.54
C ALA A 270 -13.65 2.76 18.84
N ASN A 271 -13.50 3.57 19.89
CA ASN A 271 -12.21 4.22 20.18
C ASN A 271 -11.11 3.19 20.44
N ASP A 272 -9.90 3.50 19.96
CA ASP A 272 -8.68 2.70 20.21
C ASP A 272 -8.67 1.29 19.61
N PHE A 273 -9.62 1.00 18.72
CA PHE A 273 -9.59 -0.16 17.84
C PHE A 273 -9.12 0.22 16.44
N LEU A 274 -8.67 -0.77 15.71
CA LEU A 274 -8.30 -0.73 14.30
C LEU A 274 -9.09 -1.79 13.53
N ASP A 275 -9.09 -1.69 12.21
CA ASP A 275 -9.77 -2.67 11.35
C ASP A 275 -9.26 -4.10 11.63
N ARG A 276 -7.94 -4.26 11.83
CA ARG A 276 -7.34 -5.55 12.18
C ARG A 276 -7.85 -6.14 13.49
N ASP A 277 -8.28 -5.33 14.46
CA ASP A 277 -8.81 -5.85 15.73
C ASP A 277 -10.18 -6.52 15.52
N ILE A 278 -11.03 -5.92 14.67
CA ILE A 278 -12.31 -6.49 14.26
C ILE A 278 -12.06 -7.84 13.59
N PHE A 279 -11.20 -7.87 12.57
CA PHE A 279 -11.05 -9.06 11.74
C PHE A 279 -10.19 -10.15 12.39
N HIS A 280 -9.31 -9.80 13.32
CA HIS A 280 -8.63 -10.80 14.16
C HIS A 280 -9.63 -11.58 15.01
N ARG A 281 -10.73 -10.95 15.45
CA ARG A 281 -11.78 -11.62 16.21
C ARG A 281 -12.71 -12.48 15.36
N LEU A 282 -12.92 -12.10 14.09
CA LEU A 282 -13.92 -12.69 13.20
C LEU A 282 -13.38 -13.74 12.22
N LEU A 283 -12.12 -13.63 11.79
CA LEU A 283 -11.58 -14.44 10.70
C LEU A 283 -10.69 -15.56 11.22
N GLU A 284 -10.97 -16.79 10.81
CA GLU A 284 -10.04 -17.92 10.92
C GLU A 284 -8.91 -17.79 9.89
N PRO A 285 -7.75 -18.46 10.07
CA PRO A 285 -6.66 -18.44 9.10
C PRO A 285 -7.12 -18.79 7.67
N GLY A 286 -6.75 -17.94 6.71
CA GLY A 286 -7.15 -18.03 5.31
C GLY A 286 -8.52 -17.42 4.99
N TRP A 287 -9.36 -17.10 5.97
CA TRP A 287 -10.65 -16.48 5.72
C TRP A 287 -10.51 -14.97 5.46
N ARG A 288 -11.43 -14.43 4.66
CA ARG A 288 -11.51 -13.00 4.37
C ARG A 288 -12.78 -12.32 4.90
N SER A 289 -12.72 -11.02 5.07
CA SER A 289 -13.88 -10.15 5.30
C SER A 289 -14.75 -10.00 4.04
N PRO A 290 -15.92 -9.33 4.14
CA PRO A 290 -16.58 -8.72 2.98
C PRO A 290 -15.63 -7.81 2.20
N VAL A 291 -15.98 -7.54 0.95
CA VAL A 291 -15.29 -6.53 0.14
C VAL A 291 -15.91 -5.18 0.39
N TYR A 292 -15.05 -4.19 0.62
CA TYR A 292 -15.42 -2.81 0.85
C TYR A 292 -14.85 -1.91 -0.24
N LYS A 293 -15.48 -0.79 -0.51
CA LYS A 293 -14.93 0.26 -1.38
C LYS A 293 -14.29 1.35 -0.53
N THR A 294 -13.08 1.78 -0.89
CA THR A 294 -12.45 2.90 -0.17
C THR A 294 -13.09 4.23 -0.56
N ASN A 295 -13.28 5.09 0.43
CA ASN A 295 -13.72 6.48 0.23
C ASN A 295 -12.54 7.47 0.18
N SER A 296 -11.31 6.98 -0.06
CA SER A 296 -10.14 7.85 -0.23
C SER A 296 -10.41 8.88 -1.33
N SER A 297 -10.15 10.15 -1.04
CA SER A 297 -10.37 11.22 -2.03
C SER A 297 -9.57 10.99 -3.31
N VAL A 298 -8.38 10.39 -3.19
CA VAL A 298 -7.52 10.07 -4.35
C VAL A 298 -8.21 9.06 -5.26
N SER A 299 -8.64 7.92 -4.72
CA SER A 299 -9.33 6.91 -5.54
C SER A 299 -10.70 7.40 -6.03
N ARG A 300 -11.43 8.17 -5.21
CA ARG A 300 -12.77 8.65 -5.55
C ARG A 300 -12.77 9.68 -6.66
N GLU A 301 -11.83 10.64 -6.61
CA GLU A 301 -11.85 11.84 -7.46
C GLU A 301 -10.91 11.72 -8.66
N SER A 302 -9.83 10.93 -8.55
CA SER A 302 -8.77 10.89 -9.56
C SER A 302 -8.72 9.60 -10.36
N TYR A 303 -9.26 8.48 -9.86
CA TYR A 303 -9.28 7.21 -10.60
C TYR A 303 -10.57 7.10 -11.41
N ASP A 304 -10.51 6.41 -12.55
CA ASP A 304 -11.73 6.06 -13.29
C ASP A 304 -12.50 4.93 -12.61
N GLU A 305 -13.75 4.73 -13.01
CA GLU A 305 -14.68 3.85 -12.30
C GLU A 305 -14.18 2.41 -12.14
N GLU A 306 -13.57 1.83 -13.17
CA GLU A 306 -13.09 0.44 -13.13
C GLU A 306 -11.79 0.28 -12.32
N ASN A 307 -11.03 1.35 -12.17
CA ASN A 307 -9.80 1.36 -11.37
C ASN A 307 -9.99 1.92 -9.95
N LYS A 308 -11.23 2.22 -9.53
CA LYS A 308 -11.53 2.52 -8.12
C LYS A 308 -11.11 1.36 -7.23
N VAL A 309 -10.51 1.69 -6.08
CA VAL A 309 -9.92 0.70 -5.20
C VAL A 309 -10.97 0.16 -4.22
N TYR A 310 -11.06 -1.16 -4.19
CA TYR A 310 -11.78 -1.96 -3.23
C TYR A 310 -10.78 -2.71 -2.36
N PHE A 311 -11.20 -3.19 -1.20
CA PHE A 311 -10.34 -3.94 -0.31
C PHE A 311 -11.12 -4.92 0.53
N PHE A 312 -10.41 -5.94 1.01
CA PHE A 312 -10.87 -6.85 2.06
C PHE A 312 -9.71 -7.15 3.01
N TYR A 313 -10.02 -7.67 4.18
CA TYR A 313 -9.05 -8.17 5.13
C TYR A 313 -8.96 -9.68 5.02
N VAL A 314 -7.77 -10.24 5.17
CA VAL A 314 -7.53 -11.68 5.21
C VAL A 314 -6.73 -12.01 6.46
N ASN A 315 -7.09 -13.10 7.13
CA ASN A 315 -6.22 -13.64 8.17
C ASN A 315 -5.09 -14.45 7.50
N ALA A 316 -3.90 -13.87 7.45
CA ALA A 316 -2.70 -14.48 6.88
C ALA A 316 -2.05 -15.52 7.82
N GLY A 317 -2.74 -15.93 8.89
CA GLY A 317 -2.29 -16.92 9.87
C GLY A 317 -1.55 -16.31 11.05
N GLN A 318 -0.56 -15.44 10.79
CA GLN A 318 0.18 -14.71 11.83
C GLN A 318 -0.36 -13.31 12.08
N GLU A 319 -0.99 -12.71 11.07
CA GLU A 319 -1.54 -11.36 11.13
C GLU A 319 -2.82 -11.23 10.32
N ILE A 320 -3.53 -10.12 10.52
CA ILE A 320 -4.51 -9.66 9.56
C ILE A 320 -3.80 -8.80 8.52
N GLY A 321 -3.87 -9.19 7.25
CA GLY A 321 -3.45 -8.38 6.11
C GLY A 321 -4.64 -7.66 5.49
N ARG A 322 -4.40 -6.51 4.85
CA ARG A 322 -5.39 -5.85 3.97
C ARG A 322 -4.99 -6.09 2.53
N VAL A 323 -5.91 -6.59 1.74
CA VAL A 323 -5.75 -6.81 0.30
C VAL A 323 -6.55 -5.75 -0.43
N GLU A 324 -5.89 -4.93 -1.24
CA GLU A 324 -6.53 -3.95 -2.10
C GLU A 324 -6.58 -4.47 -3.53
N VAL A 325 -7.70 -4.29 -4.21
CA VAL A 325 -7.94 -4.73 -5.58
C VAL A 325 -8.71 -3.64 -6.35
N PRO A 326 -8.51 -3.48 -7.66
CA PRO A 326 -9.36 -2.58 -8.45
C PRO A 326 -10.78 -3.15 -8.58
N LYS A 327 -11.75 -2.30 -8.92
CA LYS A 327 -13.17 -2.68 -9.06
C LYS A 327 -13.37 -3.86 -10.01
N TRP A 328 -12.66 -3.89 -11.14
CA TRP A 328 -12.80 -4.98 -12.12
C TRP A 328 -12.39 -6.37 -11.56
N VAL A 329 -11.51 -6.42 -10.55
CA VAL A 329 -11.24 -7.64 -9.77
C VAL A 329 -12.32 -7.86 -8.72
N ALA A 330 -12.66 -6.82 -7.94
CA ALA A 330 -13.63 -6.93 -6.84
C ALA A 330 -15.02 -7.38 -7.30
N LYS A 331 -15.45 -6.96 -8.49
CA LYS A 331 -16.76 -7.25 -9.07
C LYS A 331 -16.80 -8.50 -9.93
N ASN A 332 -15.68 -9.19 -10.09
CA ASN A 332 -15.60 -10.47 -10.77
C ASN A 332 -15.29 -11.57 -9.74
N GLU A 333 -16.29 -12.39 -9.42
CA GLU A 333 -16.17 -13.45 -8.39
C GLU A 333 -14.99 -14.39 -8.64
N SER A 334 -14.70 -14.72 -9.91
CA SER A 334 -13.57 -15.59 -10.26
C SER A 334 -12.22 -14.93 -10.00
N LEU A 335 -12.07 -13.64 -10.34
CA LEU A 335 -10.82 -12.90 -10.12
C LEU A 335 -10.62 -12.56 -8.64
N LEU A 336 -11.69 -12.20 -7.92
CA LEU A 336 -11.65 -11.99 -6.49
C LEU A 336 -11.26 -13.28 -5.75
N SER A 337 -11.85 -14.41 -6.13
CA SER A 337 -11.51 -15.73 -5.62
C SER A 337 -10.04 -16.05 -5.90
N LEU A 338 -9.56 -15.82 -7.12
CA LEU A 338 -8.16 -15.98 -7.50
C LEU A 338 -7.23 -15.14 -6.61
N ALA A 339 -7.51 -13.84 -6.45
CA ALA A 339 -6.70 -12.94 -5.62
C ALA A 339 -6.67 -13.39 -4.15
N HIS A 340 -7.83 -13.73 -3.57
CA HIS A 340 -7.92 -14.22 -2.19
C HIS A 340 -7.12 -15.52 -2.01
N GLY A 341 -7.35 -16.52 -2.86
CA GLY A 341 -6.69 -17.82 -2.78
C GLY A 341 -5.17 -17.72 -2.93
N LEU A 342 -4.70 -16.92 -3.90
CA LEU A 342 -3.27 -16.79 -4.16
C LEU A 342 -2.54 -15.92 -3.14
N VAL A 343 -3.16 -14.85 -2.62
CA VAL A 343 -2.58 -14.11 -1.49
C VAL A 343 -2.44 -15.03 -0.28
N TRP A 344 -3.46 -15.83 0.02
CA TRP A 344 -3.39 -16.79 1.12
C TRP A 344 -2.28 -17.83 0.93
N ASP A 345 -2.18 -18.47 -0.25
CA ASP A 345 -1.10 -19.42 -0.56
C ASP A 345 0.28 -18.79 -0.36
N GLN A 346 0.49 -17.57 -0.85
CA GLN A 346 1.76 -16.87 -0.68
C GLN A 346 2.06 -16.56 0.79
N CYS A 347 1.07 -16.12 1.58
CA CYS A 347 1.27 -15.91 3.01
C CYS A 347 1.57 -17.21 3.75
N GLN A 348 0.91 -18.32 3.42
CA GLN A 348 1.22 -19.62 4.05
C GLN A 348 2.66 -20.05 3.81
N ARG A 349 3.15 -19.89 2.58
CA ARG A 349 4.52 -20.24 2.19
C ARG A 349 5.55 -19.31 2.83
N GLY A 350 5.21 -18.03 3.00
CA GLY A 350 6.08 -16.98 3.55
C GLY A 350 5.83 -16.67 5.03
N GLN A 351 5.30 -17.62 5.80
CA GLN A 351 5.12 -17.52 7.26
C GLN A 351 4.30 -16.30 7.71
N GLY A 352 3.26 -15.94 6.96
CA GLY A 352 2.36 -14.83 7.25
C GLY A 352 2.54 -13.61 6.37
N TYR A 353 3.51 -13.61 5.46
CA TYR A 353 3.73 -12.54 4.49
C TYR A 353 3.97 -13.12 3.08
N PRO A 354 3.52 -12.48 1.99
CA PRO A 354 3.65 -13.04 0.65
C PRO A 354 5.11 -13.23 0.20
N VAL A 355 5.49 -14.48 -0.13
CA VAL A 355 6.85 -14.82 -0.59
C VAL A 355 7.29 -13.96 -1.78
N VAL A 356 6.43 -13.81 -2.78
CA VAL A 356 6.75 -13.03 -3.99
C VAL A 356 7.15 -11.57 -3.66
N ILE A 357 6.55 -10.97 -2.62
CA ILE A 357 6.88 -9.61 -2.22
C ILE A 357 8.25 -9.61 -1.54
N SER A 358 8.50 -10.52 -0.59
CA SER A 358 9.81 -10.63 0.06
C SER A 358 10.94 -10.84 -0.95
N GLU A 359 10.76 -11.74 -1.91
CA GLU A 359 11.77 -12.00 -2.94
C GLU A 359 11.98 -10.78 -3.84
N SER A 360 10.92 -10.08 -4.23
CA SER A 360 11.02 -8.85 -5.02
C SER A 360 11.76 -7.74 -4.28
N HIS A 361 11.51 -7.60 -2.97
CA HIS A 361 12.21 -6.65 -2.10
C HIS A 361 13.71 -6.93 -2.08
N GLU A 362 14.12 -8.18 -1.84
CA GLU A 362 15.53 -8.57 -1.80
C GLU A 362 16.25 -8.25 -3.13
N GLN A 363 15.57 -8.40 -4.27
CA GLN A 363 16.14 -8.01 -5.57
C GLN A 363 16.18 -6.49 -5.81
N ALA A 364 15.34 -5.72 -5.12
CA ALA A 364 15.20 -4.27 -5.31
C ALA A 364 16.13 -3.45 -4.41
N VAL A 365 16.54 -3.99 -3.25
CA VAL A 365 17.27 -3.24 -2.20
C VAL A 365 18.58 -2.62 -2.70
N ILE A 366 18.67 -1.29 -2.57
CA ILE A 366 19.92 -0.53 -2.66
C ILE A 366 20.45 -0.30 -1.24
N ASN A 367 21.49 -1.04 -0.87
CA ASN A 367 22.11 -0.96 0.44
C ASN A 367 23.10 0.23 0.56
N ALA A 368 23.62 0.48 1.76
CA ALA A 368 24.54 1.59 2.00
C ALA A 368 25.88 1.46 1.24
N GLY A 369 26.32 0.23 0.94
CA GLY A 369 27.46 -0.06 0.08
C GLY A 369 27.20 0.36 -1.37
N ASP A 370 26.07 -0.03 -1.94
CA ASP A 370 25.67 0.31 -3.32
C ASP A 370 25.63 1.83 -3.51
N ARG A 371 25.08 2.56 -2.54
CA ARG A 371 25.07 4.04 -2.55
C ARG A 371 26.46 4.65 -2.62
N ARG A 372 27.44 4.07 -1.91
CA ARG A 372 28.84 4.53 -1.97
C ARG A 372 29.48 4.21 -3.31
N VAL A 373 29.22 3.02 -3.86
CA VAL A 373 29.73 2.60 -5.16
C VAL A 373 29.15 3.48 -6.27
N PHE A 374 27.83 3.71 -6.28
CA PHE A 374 27.15 4.60 -7.21
C PHE A 374 27.76 6.00 -7.22
N ARG A 375 27.90 6.62 -6.04
CA ARG A 375 28.52 7.96 -5.92
C ARG A 375 29.93 7.99 -6.48
N ARG A 376 30.75 6.97 -6.18
CA ARG A 376 32.10 6.86 -6.72
C ARG A 376 32.10 6.71 -8.24
N MET A 377 31.27 5.83 -8.79
CA MET A 377 31.16 5.62 -10.24
C MET A 377 30.75 6.91 -10.96
N LEU A 378 29.81 7.66 -10.40
CA LEU A 378 29.38 8.93 -10.96
C LEU A 378 30.52 9.97 -10.91
N THR A 379 31.20 10.13 -9.78
CA THR A 379 32.36 11.02 -9.65
C THR A 379 33.46 10.66 -10.65
N ASP A 380 33.87 9.38 -10.70
CA ASP A 380 34.91 8.89 -11.62
C ASP A 380 34.50 9.14 -13.08
N SER A 381 33.21 9.00 -13.43
CA SER A 381 32.71 9.26 -14.78
C SER A 381 32.75 10.74 -15.16
N LEU A 382 32.44 11.64 -14.22
CA LEU A 382 32.51 13.08 -14.43
C LEU A 382 33.96 13.55 -14.59
N GLU A 383 34.85 13.06 -13.74
CA GLU A 383 36.29 13.38 -13.80
C GLU A 383 36.92 12.91 -15.12
N ARG A 384 36.55 11.74 -15.64
CA ARG A 384 36.98 11.26 -16.97
C ARG A 384 36.57 12.20 -18.11
N GLN A 385 35.49 12.95 -17.94
CA GLN A 385 35.01 13.95 -18.91
C GLN A 385 35.54 15.36 -18.61
N GLY A 386 36.45 15.52 -17.64
CA GLY A 386 37.01 16.81 -17.24
C GLY A 386 36.03 17.71 -16.48
N LEU A 387 34.92 17.16 -15.99
CA LEU A 387 33.95 17.88 -15.18
C LEU A 387 34.35 17.83 -13.70
N SER A 388 34.39 18.98 -13.05
CA SER A 388 34.76 19.09 -11.63
C SER A 388 33.69 18.45 -10.74
N ALA A 389 34.08 17.43 -9.97
CA ALA A 389 33.25 16.80 -8.95
C ALA A 389 33.24 17.61 -7.63
N ALA A 390 33.02 18.93 -7.70
CA ALA A 390 33.04 19.79 -6.53
C ALA A 390 31.89 19.44 -5.56
N THR A 391 32.18 18.61 -4.56
CA THR A 391 31.28 18.32 -3.44
C THR A 391 31.24 19.50 -2.47
N SER A 392 30.09 19.75 -1.81
CA SER A 392 29.97 20.78 -0.77
C SER A 392 31.02 20.61 0.35
N GLU A 393 31.65 21.71 0.77
CA GLU A 393 32.60 21.76 1.91
C GLU A 393 32.03 21.17 3.22
N LYS A 394 30.69 21.11 3.35
CA LYS A 394 30.00 20.50 4.50
C LYS A 394 30.03 18.97 4.50
N ASP A 395 30.08 18.34 3.33
CA ASP A 395 30.20 16.88 3.23
C ASP A 395 31.66 16.44 3.39
N ARG A 396 32.60 17.31 2.99
CA ARG A 396 34.03 17.13 3.23
C ARG A 396 34.35 17.17 4.73
N SER A 397 33.75 18.09 5.48
CA SER A 397 33.94 18.20 6.94
C SER A 397 33.30 17.07 7.77
N LYS A 398 32.33 16.33 7.21
CA LYS A 398 31.77 15.13 7.87
C LYS A 398 32.63 13.88 7.66
N ARG A 399 33.46 13.86 6.62
CA ARG A 399 34.37 12.72 6.30
C ARG A 399 35.71 12.81 7.02
N SER A 400 36.03 13.98 7.56
CA SER A 400 37.23 14.21 8.37
C SER A 400 36.78 14.61 9.79
N PRO A 401 37.03 13.80 10.83
CA PRO A 401 36.90 14.26 12.20
C PRO A 401 37.73 15.53 12.38
N TRP A 402 37.21 16.51 13.13
CA TRP A 402 38.02 17.66 13.55
C TRP A 402 39.27 17.14 14.24
N VAL A 403 40.45 17.48 13.70
CA VAL A 403 41.77 17.20 14.30
C VAL A 403 41.98 18.12 15.48
#